data_AF-A0AAU0LHQ2-F1
#
_entry.id   AF-A0AAU0LHQ2-F1
#
_cell.length_a   1.000
_cell.length_b   1.000
_cell.length_c   1.000
_cell.angle_alpha   90.00
_cell.angle_beta   90.00
_cell.angle_gamma   90.00
#
_symmetry.space_group_name_H-M   'P 1'
#
loop_
_entity.id
_entity.type
_entity.pdbx_description
1 polymer ?
#
loop_
_entity_poly.entity_id
_entity_poly.type
_entity_poly.pdbx_seq_one_letter_code
_entity_poly.pdbx_strand_id
1 'polypeptide(L)' 'MPVSFGPDSGSLGNANQWNAGQVAQGQNSLKIPLSARLVQTAGSVTPGVAYGRATFTMSYQ' A
#
# COMPACT_ATOMS: atom_id res chain seq x y z
N MET A 1 7.00 -5.18 6.92
CA MET A 1 5.59 -5.37 7.33
C MET A 1 4.69 -5.25 6.10
N PRO A 2 3.56 -5.94 6.05
CA PRO A 2 2.56 -5.73 5.00
C PRO A 2 2.07 -4.28 5.02
N VAL A 3 1.90 -3.68 3.85
CA VAL A 3 1.19 -2.40 3.71
C VAL A 3 -0.27 -2.65 4.09
N SER A 4 -0.82 -1.85 5.01
CA SER A 4 -2.23 -1.93 5.40
C SER A 4 -2.99 -0.66 5.02
N PHE A 5 -4.31 -0.63 5.17
CA PHE A 5 -5.11 0.54 4.82
C PHE A 5 -4.91 1.68 5.83
N GLY A 6 -4.79 2.92 5.34
CA GLY A 6 -4.65 4.12 6.14
C GLY A 6 -5.44 5.29 5.55
N PRO A 7 -5.36 6.48 6.16
CA PRO A 7 -5.96 7.71 5.62
C PRO A 7 -5.43 8.01 4.20
N ASP A 8 -6.29 8.55 3.34
CA ASP A 8 -5.89 9.08 2.03
C ASP A 8 -5.21 10.46 2.23
N SER A 9 -3.93 10.46 2.62
CA SER A 9 -3.16 11.67 2.88
C SER A 9 -1.65 11.42 2.79
N GLY A 10 -0.94 12.40 2.21
CA GLY A 10 0.54 12.41 2.11
C GLY A 10 1.26 13.02 3.32
N SER A 11 0.55 13.39 4.38
CA SER A 11 1.17 13.96 5.58
C SER A 11 2.11 12.95 6.26
N LEU A 12 3.28 13.43 6.70
CA LEU A 12 4.26 12.63 7.41
C LEU A 12 3.66 12.06 8.71
N GLY A 13 3.88 10.76 8.95
CA GLY A 13 3.44 10.05 10.16
C GLY A 13 2.07 9.39 10.05
N ASN A 14 1.41 9.39 8.88
CA ASN A 14 0.15 8.70 8.71
C ASN A 14 0.28 7.18 8.93
N ALA A 15 -0.77 6.57 9.49
CA ALA A 15 -0.86 5.13 9.60
C ALA A 15 -0.71 4.49 8.21
N ASN A 16 0.16 3.49 8.11
CA ASN A 16 0.53 2.83 6.84
C ASN A 16 1.21 3.73 5.81
N GLN A 17 1.90 4.79 6.23
CA GLN A 17 2.93 5.41 5.42
C GLN A 17 4.20 4.53 5.42
N TRP A 18 4.84 4.36 4.27
CA TRP A 18 6.15 3.69 4.16
C TRP A 18 7.05 4.41 3.16
N ASN A 19 8.36 4.25 3.32
CA ASN A 19 9.33 4.72 2.33
C ASN A 19 9.31 3.77 1.12
N ALA A 20 8.87 4.27 -0.04
CA ALA A 20 8.77 3.49 -1.27
C ALA A 20 10.11 3.39 -2.05
N GLY A 21 11.12 4.15 -1.65
CA GLY A 21 12.45 4.18 -2.27
C GLY A 21 12.99 5.59 -2.48
N GLN A 22 14.22 5.67 -2.95
CA GLN A 22 14.89 6.92 -3.32
C GLN A 22 15.16 6.94 -4.83
N VAL A 23 14.90 8.08 -5.47
CA VAL A 23 15.31 8.32 -6.87
C VAL A 23 16.68 8.99 -6.82
N ALA A 24 17.72 8.29 -7.26
CA ALA A 24 19.07 8.86 -7.32
C ALA A 24 19.18 9.90 -8.44
N GLN A 25 20.17 10.80 -8.34
CA GLN A 25 20.46 11.76 -9.40
C GLN A 25 20.74 11.01 -10.72
N GLY A 26 20.05 11.40 -11.80
CA GLY A 26 20.14 10.72 -13.09
C GLY A 26 19.21 9.51 -13.27
N GLN A 27 18.48 9.06 -12.23
CA GLN A 27 17.37 8.12 -12.42
C GLN A 27 16.09 8.85 -12.79
N ASN A 28 15.38 8.31 -13.77
CA ASN A 28 14.12 8.87 -14.27
C ASN A 28 12.88 8.08 -13.81
N SER A 29 13.07 6.97 -13.10
CA SER A 29 11.96 6.11 -12.67
C SER A 29 12.30 5.32 -11.41
N LEU A 30 11.28 5.09 -10.59
CA LEU A 30 11.28 4.20 -9.43
C LEU A 30 10.21 3.12 -9.66
N LYS A 31 10.60 1.84 -9.54
CA LYS A 31 9.68 0.71 -9.61
C LYS A 31 9.33 0.24 -8.20
N ILE A 32 8.05 0.24 -7.86
CA ILE A 32 7.53 -0.23 -6.56
C ILE A 32 6.72 -1.51 -6.82
N PRO A 33 7.30 -2.70 -6.64
CA PRO A 33 6.59 -3.95 -6.89
C PRO A 33 5.59 -4.22 -5.76
N LEU A 34 4.31 -4.31 -6.10
CA LEU A 34 3.22 -4.59 -5.16
C LEU A 34 2.47 -5.85 -5.58
N SER A 35 1.99 -6.61 -4.60
CA SER A 35 1.08 -7.74 -4.78
C SER A 35 -0.03 -7.67 -3.74
N ALA A 36 -1.17 -8.28 -4.06
CA ALA A 36 -2.33 -8.34 -3.16
C ALA A 36 -2.85 -9.78 -3.09
N ARG A 37 -3.36 -10.17 -1.92
CA ARG A 37 -3.97 -11.48 -1.68
C ARG A 37 -5.09 -11.34 -0.65
N LEU A 38 -6.18 -12.09 -0.86
CA LEU A 38 -7.21 -12.27 0.16
C LEU A 38 -6.67 -13.10 1.32
N VAL A 39 -6.76 -12.57 2.53
CA VAL A 39 -6.36 -13.26 3.75
C VAL A 39 -7.59 -13.53 4.61
N GLN A 40 -7.69 -14.75 5.14
CA GLN A 40 -8.74 -15.12 6.08
C GLN A 40 -8.45 -14.46 7.44
N THR A 41 -9.34 -13.58 7.88
CA THR A 41 -9.20 -12.85 9.15
C THR A 41 -10.05 -13.42 10.29
N ALA A 42 -10.99 -14.32 9.98
CA ALA A 42 -11.87 -14.98 10.94
C ALA A 42 -11.68 -16.51 10.92
N GLY A 43 -12.14 -17.22 11.97
CA GLY A 43 -12.01 -18.68 12.05
C GLY A 43 -12.76 -19.45 10.96
N SER A 44 -13.80 -18.86 10.37
CA SER A 44 -14.53 -19.41 9.22
C SER A 44 -14.87 -18.29 8.23
N VAL A 45 -14.74 -18.57 6.93
CA VAL A 45 -15.08 -17.66 5.83
C VAL A 45 -16.11 -18.36 4.95
N THR A 46 -17.20 -17.68 4.64
CA THR A 46 -18.27 -18.23 3.80
C THR A 46 -17.97 -17.99 2.32
N PRO A 47 -18.48 -18.86 1.42
CA PRO A 47 -18.40 -18.62 -0.02
C PRO A 47 -19.07 -17.32 -0.44
N GLY A 48 -18.49 -16.63 -1.42
CA GLY A 48 -19.01 -15.36 -1.94
C GLY A 48 -17.95 -14.61 -2.74
N VAL A 49 -18.32 -13.45 -3.30
CA VAL A 49 -17.39 -12.59 -4.04
C VAL A 49 -16.74 -11.60 -3.07
N ALA A 50 -15.41 -11.48 -3.14
CA ALA A 50 -14.64 -10.51 -2.37
C ALA A 50 -13.96 -9.53 -3.32
N TYR A 51 -14.31 -8.24 -3.20
CA TYR A 51 -13.66 -7.14 -3.91
C TYR A 51 -12.76 -6.36 -2.97
N GLY A 52 -11.61 -5.89 -3.49
CA GLY A 52 -10.71 -4.98 -2.80
C GLY A 52 -10.51 -3.71 -3.62
N ARG A 53 -10.45 -2.56 -2.94
CA ARG A 53 -10.06 -1.27 -3.53
C ARG A 53 -8.98 -0.64 -2.67
N ALA A 54 -7.90 -0.19 -3.29
CA ALA A 54 -6.83 0.56 -2.63
C ALA A 54 -6.55 1.85 -3.41
N THR A 55 -6.25 2.91 -2.67
CA THR A 55 -5.74 4.18 -3.20
C THR A 55 -4.33 4.38 -2.66
N PHE A 56 -3.44 4.94 -3.47
CA PHE A 56 -2.07 5.25 -3.08
C PHE A 56 -1.85 6.76 -3.21
N THR A 57 -1.43 7.40 -2.12
CA THR A 57 -1.13 8.84 -2.08
C THR A 57 0.38 9.02 -2.12
N MET A 58 0.91 9.66 -3.17
CA MET A 58 2.35 9.91 -3.30
C MET A 58 2.73 11.23 -2.65
N SER A 59 3.79 11.20 -1.83
CA SER A 59 4.42 12.38 -1.23
C SER A 59 5.92 12.34 -1.52
N TYR A 60 6.52 13.51 -1.77
CA TYR A 60 7.92 13.65 -2.14
C TYR A 60 8.59 14.62 -1.15
N GLN A 61 9.81 14.28 -0.76
CA GLN A 61 10.61 15.01 0.23
C GLN A 61 12.01 15.28 -0.34
#